data_AF-A0A432F0A2-F1
#
_entry.id   AF-A0A432F0A2-F1
#
_cell.length_a   1.000
_cell.length_b   1.000
_cell.length_c   1.000
_cell.angle_alpha   90.00
_cell.angle_beta   90.00
_cell.angle_gamma   90.00
#
_symmetry.space_group_name_H-M   'P 1'
#
loop_
_entity.id
_entity.type
_entity.pdbx_description
1 polymer ?
#
loop_
_entity_poly.entity_id
_entity_poly.type
_entity_poly.pdbx_seq_one_letter_code
_entity_poly.pdbx_strand_id
1 'polypeptide(L)'
;MSATRIHIDGIVLIISLLFVSLLVLLGSSFYALHEDIELQLITDVREQLEEAGYQVSIDFDGRDGTIGGSVPDEQTIQEIVDITKNVPGVRTITNNLTITHPETSTEKDLEMGLLGITDTTDQNTASIESIDNLISSSTSNNTSSENSDINNIATEDTNTSPQNLTEITEQAIIEESTLYYQTDETNLSPESIATLDLMASRLSADSTLYVEMASFYKEPAIAIKRTDFIKKFLEEKGIDKKHADVVWNDSPNKNFVKLRLFHSKN
;
A
#
# COMPACT_ATOMS: atom_id res chain seq x y z
N MET A 1 -47.88 56.83 26.80
CA MET A 1 -47.85 55.36 26.89
C MET A 1 -47.08 54.72 25.72
N SER A 2 -45.88 55.21 25.38
CA SER A 2 -45.11 54.72 24.21
C SER A 2 -43.73 54.13 24.56
N ALA A 3 -43.27 54.22 25.82
CA ALA A 3 -41.94 53.80 26.21
C ALA A 3 -41.84 52.29 26.53
N THR A 4 -42.93 51.64 26.93
CA THR A 4 -42.90 50.24 27.37
C THR A 4 -42.92 49.20 26.24
N ARG A 5 -43.40 49.57 25.03
CA ARG A 5 -43.43 48.64 23.89
C ARG A 5 -42.05 48.39 23.28
N ILE A 6 -41.15 49.38 23.32
CA ILE A 6 -39.82 49.30 22.70
C ILE A 6 -38.95 48.23 23.40
N HIS A 7 -39.17 47.95 24.69
CA HIS A 7 -38.37 46.97 25.42
C HIS A 7 -38.72 45.51 25.12
N ILE A 8 -39.96 45.20 24.76
CA ILE A 8 -40.40 43.80 24.55
C ILE A 8 -39.90 43.29 23.20
N ASP A 9 -40.03 44.09 22.15
CA ASP A 9 -39.60 43.70 20.79
C ASP A 9 -38.08 43.46 20.72
N GLY A 10 -37.29 44.24 21.47
CA GLY A 10 -35.85 44.04 21.57
C GLY A 10 -35.45 42.73 22.27
N ILE A 11 -36.17 42.34 23.34
CA ILE A 11 -35.90 41.09 24.06
C ILE A 11 -36.21 39.87 23.18
N VAL A 12 -37.32 39.90 22.44
CA VAL A 12 -37.69 38.81 21.53
C VAL A 12 -36.63 38.60 20.45
N LEU A 13 -36.14 39.68 19.85
CA LEU A 13 -35.10 39.61 18.81
C LEU A 13 -33.79 39.00 19.35
N ILE A 14 -33.37 39.39 20.57
CA ILE A 14 -32.17 38.84 21.21
C ILE A 14 -32.36 37.34 21.49
N ILE A 15 -33.50 36.93 22.03
CA ILE A 15 -33.78 35.51 22.31
C ILE A 15 -33.77 34.69 21.02
N SER A 16 -34.37 35.21 19.94
CA SER A 16 -34.35 34.54 18.63
C SER A 16 -32.93 34.39 18.08
N LEU A 17 -32.08 35.42 18.18
CA LEU A 17 -30.68 35.34 17.74
C LEU A 17 -29.88 34.32 18.56
N LEU A 18 -30.08 34.28 19.88
CA LEU A 18 -29.43 33.30 20.75
C LEU A 18 -29.87 31.87 20.42
N PHE A 19 -31.15 31.66 20.13
CA PHE A 19 -31.67 30.34 19.77
C PHE A 19 -31.12 29.85 18.42
N VAL A 20 -31.05 30.72 17.42
CA VAL A 20 -30.44 30.39 16.13
C VAL A 20 -28.95 30.08 16.29
N SER A 21 -28.22 30.89 17.06
CA SER A 21 -26.80 30.65 17.35
C SER A 21 -26.58 29.29 18.03
N LEU A 22 -27.42 28.95 19.02
CA LEU A 22 -27.37 27.66 19.70
C LEU A 22 -27.63 26.49 18.74
N LEU A 23 -28.61 26.60 17.84
CA LEU A 23 -28.89 25.57 16.84
C LEU A 23 -27.73 25.35 15.89
N VAL A 24 -27.07 26.43 15.43
CA VAL A 24 -25.87 26.33 14.58
C VAL A 24 -24.74 25.63 15.33
N LEU A 25 -24.53 25.99 16.60
CA LEU A 25 -23.46 25.42 17.43
C LEU A 25 -23.71 23.92 17.66
N LEU A 26 -24.94 23.54 18.02
CA LEU A 26 -25.32 22.13 18.18
C LEU A 26 -25.19 21.36 16.86
N GLY A 27 -25.66 21.92 15.75
CA GLY A 27 -25.54 21.29 14.43
C GLY A 27 -24.09 21.01 14.04
N SER A 28 -23.18 21.96 14.29
CA SER A 28 -21.76 21.80 13.96
C SER A 28 -21.08 20.65 14.70
N SER A 29 -21.45 20.40 15.96
CA SER A 29 -20.89 19.29 16.75
C SER A 29 -21.29 17.92 16.22
N PHE A 30 -22.46 17.79 15.59
CA PHE A 30 -22.89 16.53 14.98
C PHE A 30 -22.11 16.19 13.71
N TYR A 31 -21.67 17.20 12.95
CA TYR A 31 -20.85 16.96 11.75
C TYR A 31 -19.47 16.40 12.10
N ALA A 32 -18.80 16.94 13.12
CA ALA A 32 -17.49 16.45 13.54
C ALA A 32 -17.54 14.98 14.02
N LEU A 33 -18.62 14.57 14.70
CA LEU A 33 -18.77 13.20 15.19
C LEU A 33 -18.95 12.16 14.07
N HIS A 34 -19.36 12.56 12.86
CA HIS A 34 -19.56 11.61 11.76
C HIS A 34 -18.24 11.13 11.16
N GLU A 35 -17.25 12.02 11.01
CA GLU A 35 -15.99 11.67 10.35
C GLU A 35 -15.17 10.65 11.15
N ASP A 36 -15.16 10.75 12.48
CA ASP A 36 -14.43 9.83 13.36
C ASP A 36 -14.98 8.39 13.27
N ILE A 37 -16.31 8.26 13.13
CA ILE A 37 -16.97 6.94 13.07
C ILE A 37 -16.58 6.21 11.78
N GLU A 38 -16.58 6.90 10.64
CA GLU A 38 -16.21 6.30 9.35
C GLU A 38 -14.76 5.81 9.36
N LEU A 39 -13.84 6.63 9.86
CA LEU A 39 -12.42 6.31 9.86
C LEU A 39 -12.12 5.12 10.79
N GLN A 40 -12.77 5.09 11.96
CA GLN A 40 -12.69 3.95 12.86
C GLN A 40 -13.23 2.67 12.19
N LEU A 41 -14.42 2.72 11.58
CA LEU A 41 -15.01 1.55 10.92
C LEU A 41 -14.15 1.04 9.75
N ILE A 42 -13.60 1.94 8.93
CA ILE A 42 -12.69 1.57 7.84
C ILE A 42 -11.46 0.84 8.41
N THR A 43 -10.90 1.34 9.51
CA THR A 43 -9.70 0.76 10.14
C THR A 43 -10.02 -0.63 10.72
N ASP A 44 -11.07 -0.73 11.53
CA ASP A 44 -11.47 -1.97 12.21
C ASP A 44 -11.85 -3.07 11.19
N VAL A 45 -12.57 -2.72 10.12
CA VAL A 45 -12.90 -3.69 9.07
C VAL A 45 -11.67 -4.09 8.28
N ARG A 46 -10.80 -3.13 7.91
CA ARG A 46 -9.59 -3.44 7.14
C ARG A 46 -8.69 -4.39 7.92
N GLU A 47 -8.49 -4.16 9.22
CA GLU A 47 -7.71 -5.04 10.09
C GLU A 47 -8.27 -6.47 10.10
N GLN A 48 -9.58 -6.64 10.27
CA GLN A 48 -10.20 -7.98 10.28
C GLN A 48 -10.14 -8.69 8.91
N LEU A 49 -10.27 -7.94 7.81
CA LEU A 49 -10.14 -8.51 6.46
C LEU A 49 -8.69 -8.89 6.15
N GLU A 50 -7.72 -8.08 6.58
CA GLU A 50 -6.29 -8.38 6.45
C GLU A 50 -5.89 -9.60 7.29
N GLU A 51 -6.41 -9.73 8.52
CA GLU A 51 -6.21 -10.91 9.38
C GLU A 51 -6.77 -12.19 8.73
N ALA A 52 -7.88 -12.07 7.99
CA ALA A 52 -8.47 -13.16 7.22
C ALA A 52 -7.80 -13.39 5.84
N GLY A 53 -6.83 -12.55 5.45
CA GLY A 53 -6.08 -12.68 4.20
C GLY A 53 -6.78 -12.12 2.95
N TYR A 54 -7.81 -11.29 3.11
CA TYR A 54 -8.51 -10.66 1.99
C TYR A 54 -7.99 -9.25 1.71
N GLN A 55 -7.74 -8.96 0.43
CA GLN A 55 -7.37 -7.62 -0.04
C GLN A 55 -8.51 -7.05 -0.88
N VAL A 56 -9.43 -6.33 -0.24
CA VAL A 56 -10.55 -5.66 -0.91
C VAL A 56 -10.62 -4.19 -0.54
N SER A 57 -11.20 -3.38 -1.43
CA SER A 57 -11.48 -1.98 -1.15
C SER A 57 -12.75 -1.86 -0.32
N ILE A 58 -12.73 -0.98 0.68
CA ILE A 58 -13.89 -0.65 1.50
C ILE A 58 -14.00 0.85 1.69
N ASP A 59 -15.24 1.34 1.67
CA ASP A 59 -15.60 2.73 1.89
C ASP A 59 -16.85 2.79 2.79
N PHE A 60 -16.98 3.84 3.60
CA PHE A 60 -18.12 4.02 4.51
C PHE A 60 -18.72 5.42 4.38
N ASP A 61 -20.05 5.48 4.32
CA ASP A 61 -20.85 6.71 4.50
C ASP A 61 -21.60 6.59 5.83
N GLY A 62 -21.05 7.24 6.86
CA GLY A 62 -21.44 7.04 8.26
C GLY A 62 -21.25 5.60 8.73
N ARG A 63 -22.33 4.81 8.69
CA ARG A 63 -22.37 3.40 9.15
C ARG A 63 -22.74 2.40 8.06
N ASP A 64 -22.93 2.88 6.83
CA ASP A 64 -23.24 2.04 5.68
C ASP A 64 -21.98 1.90 4.84
N GLY A 65 -21.51 0.65 4.69
CA GLY A 65 -20.26 0.35 3.98
C GLY A 65 -20.52 -0.14 2.56
N THR A 66 -19.57 0.12 1.66
CA THR A 66 -19.52 -0.46 0.32
C THR A 66 -18.19 -1.20 0.16
N ILE A 67 -18.26 -2.46 -0.26
CA ILE A 67 -17.08 -3.31 -0.49
C ILE A 67 -16.91 -3.52 -1.99
N GLY A 68 -15.70 -3.38 -2.52
CA GLY A 68 -15.39 -3.61 -3.93
C GLY A 68 -14.04 -4.30 -4.12
N GLY A 69 -13.86 -4.97 -5.25
CA GLY A 69 -12.65 -5.75 -5.54
C GLY A 69 -12.96 -7.01 -6.33
N SER A 70 -11.97 -7.88 -6.45
CA SER A 70 -12.09 -9.16 -7.15
C SER A 70 -11.77 -10.32 -6.23
N VAL A 71 -12.56 -11.39 -6.31
CA VAL A 71 -12.44 -12.58 -5.46
C VAL A 71 -12.60 -13.87 -6.29
N PRO A 72 -12.09 -15.01 -5.83
CA PRO A 72 -12.07 -16.24 -6.65
C PRO A 72 -13.45 -16.92 -6.77
N ASP A 73 -14.32 -16.79 -5.79
CA ASP A 73 -15.61 -17.48 -5.73
C ASP A 73 -16.65 -16.76 -4.85
N GLU A 74 -17.90 -17.24 -4.90
CA GLU A 74 -19.03 -16.72 -4.13
C GLU A 74 -18.91 -17.02 -2.62
N GLN A 75 -18.22 -18.09 -2.23
CA GLN A 75 -18.01 -18.39 -0.82
C GLN A 75 -17.15 -17.30 -0.16
N THR A 76 -16.09 -16.86 -0.86
CA THR A 76 -15.22 -15.77 -0.44
C THR A 76 -15.99 -14.45 -0.30
N ILE A 77 -16.93 -14.18 -1.22
CA ILE A 77 -17.84 -13.01 -1.10
C ILE A 77 -18.60 -13.06 0.21
N GLN A 78 -19.21 -14.21 0.52
CA GLN A 78 -20.03 -14.37 1.70
C GLN A 78 -19.20 -14.21 2.99
N GLU A 79 -18.00 -14.79 3.03
CA GLU A 79 -17.06 -14.66 4.16
C GLU A 79 -16.66 -13.19 4.40
N ILE A 80 -16.30 -12.44 3.35
CA ILE A 80 -15.94 -11.01 3.45
C ILE A 80 -17.12 -10.17 3.94
N VAL A 81 -18.32 -10.44 3.42
CA VAL A 81 -19.54 -9.74 3.83
C VAL A 81 -19.88 -10.02 5.29
N ASP A 82 -19.72 -11.28 5.75
CA ASP A 82 -20.01 -11.67 7.13
C ASP A 82 -19.00 -11.09 8.11
N ILE A 83 -17.70 -11.10 7.79
CA ILE A 83 -16.67 -10.41 8.59
C ILE A 83 -17.03 -8.93 8.73
N THR A 84 -17.31 -8.27 7.61
CA THR A 84 -17.59 -6.83 7.61
C THR A 84 -18.86 -6.49 8.40
N LYS A 85 -19.92 -7.28 8.28
CA LYS A 85 -21.18 -7.07 9.02
C LYS A 85 -21.04 -7.30 10.53
N ASN A 86 -20.08 -8.12 10.96
CA ASN A 86 -19.86 -8.42 12.37
C ASN A 86 -19.05 -7.35 13.09
N VAL A 87 -18.45 -6.39 12.37
CA VAL A 87 -17.73 -5.27 12.99
C VAL A 87 -18.70 -4.36 13.75
N PRO A 88 -18.48 -4.11 15.05
CA PRO A 88 -19.36 -3.26 15.85
C PRO A 88 -19.55 -1.86 15.25
N GLY A 89 -20.80 -1.47 15.03
CA GLY A 89 -21.14 -0.14 14.51
C GLY A 89 -21.52 -0.13 13.03
N VAL A 90 -21.17 -1.17 12.27
CA VAL A 90 -21.65 -1.37 10.89
C VAL A 90 -23.16 -1.60 10.90
N ARG A 91 -23.88 -0.90 10.01
CA ARG A 91 -25.34 -0.99 9.89
C ARG A 91 -25.77 -1.78 8.66
N THR A 92 -25.28 -1.40 7.49
CA THR A 92 -25.54 -2.10 6.23
C THR A 92 -24.27 -2.21 5.41
N ILE A 93 -24.22 -3.20 4.52
CA ILE A 93 -23.11 -3.43 3.59
C ILE A 93 -23.65 -3.65 2.18
N THR A 94 -23.18 -2.83 1.25
CA THR A 94 -23.39 -2.98 -0.19
C THR A 94 -22.20 -3.75 -0.78
N ASN A 95 -22.49 -4.87 -1.46
CA ASN A 95 -21.47 -5.72 -2.06
C ASN A 95 -21.31 -5.42 -3.56
N ASN A 96 -20.15 -4.89 -3.94
CA ASN A 96 -19.73 -4.66 -5.32
C ASN A 96 -18.51 -5.53 -5.71
N LEU A 97 -18.29 -6.66 -5.04
CA LEU A 97 -17.24 -7.61 -5.39
C LEU A 97 -17.57 -8.32 -6.72
N THR A 98 -16.54 -8.58 -7.52
CA THR A 98 -16.66 -9.35 -8.77
C THR A 98 -15.91 -10.67 -8.66
N ILE A 99 -16.49 -11.75 -9.15
CA ILE A 99 -15.80 -13.04 -9.22
C ILE A 99 -14.86 -13.05 -10.42
N THR A 100 -13.56 -13.10 -10.16
CA THR A 100 -12.54 -13.28 -11.18
C THR A 100 -12.13 -14.75 -11.16
N HIS A 101 -12.61 -15.50 -12.15
CA HIS A 101 -12.09 -16.83 -12.39
C HIS A 101 -10.64 -16.64 -12.85
N PRO A 102 -9.65 -17.28 -12.20
CA PRO A 102 -8.32 -17.34 -12.79
C PRO A 102 -8.53 -18.04 -14.13
N GLU A 103 -8.49 -17.27 -15.22
CA GLU A 103 -8.63 -17.88 -16.53
C GLU A 103 -7.59 -18.98 -16.60
N THR A 104 -8.05 -20.17 -16.95
CA THR A 104 -7.22 -21.34 -17.23
C THR A 104 -6.43 -21.05 -18.50
N SER A 105 -5.54 -20.06 -18.46
CA SER A 105 -4.66 -19.62 -19.53
C SER A 105 -3.67 -20.71 -19.92
N THR A 106 -3.66 -21.84 -19.22
CA THR A 106 -2.76 -22.97 -19.47
C THR A 106 -3.22 -23.88 -20.62
N GLU A 107 -4.48 -23.88 -21.03
CA GLU A 107 -4.95 -24.91 -21.98
C GLU A 107 -4.87 -24.48 -23.45
N LYS A 108 -4.89 -23.17 -23.75
CA LYS A 108 -4.84 -22.70 -25.16
C LYS A 108 -3.43 -22.68 -25.76
N ASP A 109 -2.39 -22.58 -24.94
CA ASP A 109 -0.99 -22.58 -25.42
C ASP A 109 -0.38 -23.98 -25.51
N LEU A 110 -1.01 -25.01 -24.90
CA LEU A 110 -0.55 -26.40 -25.04
C LEU A 110 -1.09 -27.11 -26.30
N GLU A 111 -2.19 -26.65 -26.91
CA GLU A 111 -2.69 -27.23 -28.16
C GLU A 111 -2.00 -26.71 -29.44
N MET A 112 -1.32 -25.55 -29.39
CA MET A 112 -0.55 -25.07 -30.56
C MET A 112 0.84 -25.71 -30.68
N GLY A 113 1.28 -26.50 -29.69
CA GLY A 113 2.58 -27.17 -29.69
C GLY A 113 2.58 -28.64 -30.18
N LEU A 114 1.42 -29.30 -30.29
CA LEU A 114 1.33 -30.74 -30.53
C LEU A 114 0.79 -31.13 -31.92
N LEU A 115 1.16 -30.39 -32.97
CA LEU A 115 0.86 -30.73 -34.38
C LEU A 115 2.11 -30.88 -35.26
N GLY A 116 3.30 -31.01 -34.66
CA GLY A 116 4.58 -31.01 -35.38
C GLY A 116 5.41 -32.31 -35.40
N ILE A 117 4.97 -33.41 -34.78
CA ILE A 117 5.73 -34.68 -34.78
C ILE A 117 4.95 -35.74 -35.54
N THR A 118 4.92 -35.61 -36.87
CA THR A 118 4.71 -36.75 -37.76
C THR A 118 6.07 -37.39 -38.04
N ASP A 119 6.30 -38.52 -37.40
CA ASP A 119 6.97 -39.69 -37.95
C ASP A 119 8.22 -39.45 -38.82
N THR A 120 9.38 -39.47 -38.16
CA THR A 120 10.60 -40.05 -38.75
C THR A 120 11.11 -41.14 -37.83
N THR A 121 10.52 -42.32 -38.01
CA THR A 121 11.10 -43.60 -37.65
C THR A 121 12.42 -43.77 -38.41
N ASP A 122 13.55 -43.55 -37.74
CA ASP A 122 14.84 -44.13 -38.14
C ASP A 122 15.62 -44.55 -36.89
N GLN A 123 15.55 -45.86 -36.63
CA GLN A 123 16.63 -46.75 -36.22
C GLN A 123 17.89 -46.06 -35.66
N ASN A 124 17.98 -45.94 -34.34
CA ASN A 124 19.28 -45.95 -33.67
C ASN A 124 19.22 -46.75 -32.37
N THR A 125 19.33 -48.07 -32.52
CA THR A 125 19.73 -48.98 -31.44
C THR A 125 21.21 -48.74 -31.13
N ALA A 126 21.48 -47.80 -30.23
CA ALA A 126 22.77 -47.71 -29.56
C ALA A 126 22.58 -48.04 -28.08
N SER A 127 23.21 -49.14 -27.70
CA SER A 127 23.40 -49.71 -26.38
C SER A 127 23.40 -48.70 -25.23
N ILE A 128 22.42 -48.83 -24.34
CA ILE A 128 22.50 -48.28 -22.99
C ILE A 128 23.19 -49.36 -22.16
N GLU A 129 24.49 -49.19 -21.94
CA GLU A 129 25.23 -49.93 -20.91
C GLU A 129 24.73 -49.53 -19.52
N SER A 130 24.41 -50.55 -18.73
CA SER A 130 23.99 -50.49 -17.35
C SER A 130 25.02 -49.75 -16.48
N ILE A 131 24.59 -48.67 -15.83
CA ILE A 131 25.33 -48.06 -14.72
C ILE A 131 24.92 -48.80 -13.44
N ASP A 132 25.51 -49.98 -13.25
CA ASP A 132 25.67 -50.61 -11.94
C ASP A 132 27.05 -50.23 -11.42
N ASN A 133 27.15 -49.21 -10.56
CA ASN A 133 28.20 -49.11 -9.52
C ASN A 133 28.16 -47.79 -8.75
N LEU A 134 27.86 -47.85 -7.46
CA LEU A 134 28.69 -47.35 -6.34
C LEU A 134 27.83 -47.15 -5.08
N ILE A 135 27.43 -48.24 -4.45
CA ILE A 135 27.13 -48.25 -3.01
C ILE A 135 28.01 -49.33 -2.39
N SER A 136 29.24 -48.95 -2.05
CA SER A 136 30.13 -49.72 -1.19
C SER A 136 30.43 -48.91 0.05
N SER A 137 29.65 -49.21 1.09
CA SER A 137 30.07 -49.38 2.48
C SER A 137 31.43 -48.79 2.90
N SER A 138 31.38 -47.80 3.79
CA SER A 138 32.47 -47.50 4.74
C SER A 138 31.95 -47.64 6.17
N THR A 139 32.12 -48.85 6.70
CA THR A 139 32.18 -49.12 8.14
C THR A 139 33.65 -49.07 8.56
N SER A 140 34.03 -48.18 9.48
CA SER A 140 34.96 -48.47 10.60
C SER A 140 35.31 -47.21 11.41
N ASN A 141 34.86 -47.21 12.68
CA ASN A 141 35.57 -46.86 13.91
C ASN A 141 36.43 -45.58 13.99
N ASN A 142 36.07 -44.62 14.87
CA ASN A 142 36.71 -44.49 16.19
C ASN A 142 36.09 -43.38 17.09
N THR A 143 35.83 -43.78 18.33
CA THR A 143 35.86 -43.08 19.62
C THR A 143 36.21 -41.58 19.73
N SER A 144 35.29 -40.84 20.38
CA SER A 144 35.51 -39.96 21.55
C SER A 144 36.81 -39.13 21.63
N SER A 145 36.70 -37.80 21.46
CA SER A 145 36.99 -36.79 22.50
C SER A 145 36.77 -35.37 21.94
N GLU A 146 36.22 -34.49 22.78
CA GLU A 146 36.39 -33.02 22.84
C GLU A 146 37.06 -32.31 21.64
N ASN A 147 36.40 -31.33 21.01
CA ASN A 147 36.58 -29.90 21.28
C ASN A 147 35.95 -29.00 20.19
N SER A 148 35.37 -27.89 20.66
CA SER A 148 35.15 -26.59 19.99
C SER A 148 34.45 -26.50 18.64
N ASP A 149 33.29 -25.86 18.70
CA ASP A 149 32.55 -25.23 17.61
C ASP A 149 33.43 -24.31 16.75
N ILE A 150 33.79 -24.76 15.54
CA ILE A 150 34.14 -23.89 14.41
C ILE A 150 33.49 -24.50 13.17
N ASN A 151 32.24 -24.12 12.90
CA ASN A 151 31.60 -24.44 11.63
C ASN A 151 31.94 -23.37 10.60
N ASN A 152 32.88 -23.75 9.74
CA ASN A 152 33.07 -23.24 8.40
C ASN A 152 32.18 -24.11 7.48
N ILE A 153 31.19 -23.54 6.78
CA ILE A 153 30.43 -24.27 5.75
C ILE A 153 30.38 -23.47 4.45
N ALA A 154 30.93 -24.13 3.44
CA ALA A 154 30.61 -24.12 2.01
C ALA A 154 30.67 -22.79 1.24
N THR A 155 31.79 -22.64 0.53
CA THR A 155 31.86 -22.01 -0.79
C THR A 155 30.93 -22.73 -1.77
N GLU A 156 29.83 -22.08 -2.11
CA GLU A 156 28.96 -22.44 -3.23
C GLU A 156 29.38 -21.60 -4.44
N ASP A 157 29.74 -22.29 -5.51
CA ASP A 157 30.25 -21.74 -6.76
C ASP A 157 29.06 -21.30 -7.64
N THR A 158 28.50 -20.12 -7.36
CA THR A 158 27.50 -19.47 -8.23
C THR A 158 28.17 -18.44 -9.13
N ASN A 159 28.66 -18.91 -10.27
CA ASN A 159 29.14 -18.04 -11.34
C ASN A 159 27.95 -17.55 -12.18
N THR A 160 27.16 -16.64 -11.61
CA THR A 160 26.21 -15.78 -12.33
C THR A 160 26.57 -14.34 -12.02
N SER A 161 27.04 -13.62 -13.04
CA SER A 161 27.45 -12.22 -12.99
C SER A 161 26.41 -11.31 -12.30
N PRO A 162 26.73 -10.62 -11.19
CA PRO A 162 25.78 -9.78 -10.44
C PRO A 162 25.50 -8.42 -11.08
N GLN A 163 26.06 -8.09 -12.24
CA GLN A 163 26.10 -6.69 -12.70
C GLN A 163 24.84 -6.18 -13.40
N ASN A 164 23.76 -6.95 -13.49
CA ASN A 164 22.60 -6.53 -14.31
C ASN A 164 21.23 -6.58 -13.64
N LEU A 165 21.11 -6.95 -12.36
CA LEU A 165 19.83 -6.84 -11.63
C LEU A 165 19.69 -5.54 -10.81
N THR A 166 20.79 -4.96 -10.35
CA THR A 166 20.76 -3.67 -9.63
C THR A 166 20.41 -2.51 -10.56
N GLU A 167 20.91 -2.53 -11.80
CA GLU A 167 20.71 -1.47 -12.79
C GLU A 167 19.27 -1.44 -13.36
N ILE A 168 18.67 -2.60 -13.63
CA ILE A 168 17.30 -2.70 -14.16
C ILE A 168 16.26 -2.33 -13.09
N THR A 169 16.58 -2.56 -11.81
CA THR A 169 15.73 -2.18 -10.67
C THR A 169 15.86 -0.69 -10.36
N GLU A 170 17.03 -0.07 -10.58
CA GLU A 170 17.24 1.36 -10.36
C GLU A 170 16.59 2.25 -11.43
N GLN A 171 16.54 1.83 -12.70
CA GLN A 171 16.03 2.69 -13.78
C GLN A 171 14.50 2.78 -13.83
N ALA A 172 13.77 1.73 -13.45
CA ALA A 172 12.30 1.70 -13.51
C ALA A 172 11.59 2.21 -12.24
N ILE A 173 12.26 2.24 -11.09
CA ILE A 173 11.60 2.48 -9.78
C ILE A 173 11.48 3.95 -9.40
N ILE A 174 12.17 4.87 -10.08
CA ILE A 174 12.27 6.26 -9.61
C ILE A 174 11.84 7.30 -10.65
N GLU A 175 10.90 6.95 -11.52
CA GLU A 175 10.07 8.00 -12.13
C GLU A 175 8.94 8.38 -11.15
N GLU A 176 8.32 7.39 -10.50
CA GLU A 176 7.27 7.61 -9.49
C GLU A 176 7.41 6.64 -8.33
N SER A 177 7.40 7.15 -7.10
CA SER A 177 7.31 6.31 -5.90
C SER A 177 6.21 6.84 -4.98
N THR A 178 5.50 5.92 -4.33
CA THR A 178 4.46 6.27 -3.35
C THR A 178 5.03 6.08 -1.96
N LEU A 179 4.99 7.13 -1.14
CA LEU A 179 5.40 7.04 0.26
C LEU A 179 4.20 6.70 1.13
N TYR A 180 4.36 5.65 1.92
CA TYR A 180 3.42 5.25 2.94
C TYR A 180 3.90 5.73 4.30
N TYR A 181 3.03 6.42 5.03
CA TYR A 181 3.28 6.85 6.40
C TYR A 181 2.70 5.82 7.37
N GLN A 182 3.36 5.64 8.52
CA GLN A 182 2.76 4.91 9.63
C GLN A 182 1.66 5.76 10.28
N THR A 183 0.88 5.15 11.18
CA THR A 183 -0.37 5.64 11.77
C THR A 183 -0.31 7.00 12.46
N ASP A 184 0.89 7.53 12.64
CA ASP A 184 1.23 8.83 13.20
C ASP A 184 1.70 9.84 12.13
N GLU A 185 1.30 11.09 12.31
CA GLU A 185 1.37 12.16 11.30
C GLU A 185 2.78 12.40 10.71
N THR A 186 3.86 12.03 11.39
CA THR A 186 5.25 12.33 10.99
C THR A 186 6.19 11.14 10.93
N ASN A 187 5.76 9.92 11.25
CA ASN A 187 6.63 8.76 11.18
C ASN A 187 6.45 8.04 9.84
N LEU A 188 7.50 8.09 9.04
CA LEU A 188 7.60 7.29 7.83
C LEU A 188 7.95 5.85 8.20
N SER A 189 7.42 4.90 7.43
CA SER A 189 7.92 3.52 7.51
C SER A 189 9.41 3.48 7.15
N PRO A 190 10.19 2.51 7.66
CA PRO A 190 11.58 2.34 7.27
C PRO A 190 11.80 2.28 5.75
N GLU A 191 10.86 1.67 5.02
CA GLU A 191 10.86 1.59 3.55
C GLU A 191 10.71 2.97 2.89
N SER A 192 9.80 3.80 3.42
CA SER A 192 9.62 5.18 2.95
C SER A 192 10.84 6.05 3.23
N ILE A 193 11.54 5.84 4.36
CA ILE A 193 12.80 6.52 4.67
C ILE A 193 13.89 6.11 3.66
N ALA A 194 14.04 4.81 3.40
CA ALA A 194 15.00 4.29 2.42
C ALA A 194 14.73 4.84 1.01
N THR A 195 13.45 4.95 0.63
CA THR A 195 13.03 5.54 -0.65
C THR A 195 13.42 7.03 -0.73
N LEU A 196 13.18 7.80 0.35
CA LEU A 196 13.58 9.20 0.42
C LEU A 196 15.10 9.38 0.37
N ASP A 197 15.86 8.53 1.03
CA ASP A 197 17.33 8.54 0.98
C ASP A 197 17.86 8.31 -0.44
N LEU A 198 17.25 7.37 -1.16
CA LEU A 198 17.59 7.08 -2.55
C LEU A 198 17.24 8.26 -3.47
N MET A 199 16.06 8.87 -3.30
CA MET A 199 15.65 10.07 -4.05
C MET A 199 16.58 11.25 -3.77
N ALA A 200 16.91 11.51 -2.51
CA ALA A 200 17.84 12.56 -2.13
C ALA A 200 19.23 12.35 -2.76
N SER A 201 19.71 11.10 -2.76
CA SER A 201 20.98 10.75 -3.41
C SER A 201 20.96 11.10 -4.91
N ARG A 202 19.85 10.83 -5.62
CA ARG A 202 19.70 11.20 -7.03
C ARG A 202 19.62 12.69 -7.27
N LEU A 203 18.82 13.41 -6.49
CA LEU A 203 18.71 14.87 -6.60
C LEU A 203 20.05 15.56 -6.35
N SER A 204 20.88 15.01 -5.45
CA SER A 204 22.23 15.55 -5.23
C SER A 204 23.19 15.28 -6.38
N ALA A 205 22.99 14.16 -7.11
CA ALA A 205 23.81 13.79 -8.26
C ALA A 205 23.42 14.54 -9.54
N ASP A 206 22.14 14.92 -9.69
CA ASP A 206 21.64 15.60 -10.88
C ASP A 206 20.76 16.81 -10.53
N SER A 207 21.35 18.00 -10.64
CA SER A 207 20.68 19.29 -10.40
C SER A 207 19.55 19.63 -11.39
N THR A 208 19.36 18.83 -12.45
CA THR A 208 18.24 19.01 -13.39
C THR A 208 16.97 18.31 -12.94
N LEU A 209 17.06 17.44 -11.92
CA LEU A 209 15.95 16.72 -11.32
C LEU A 209 15.20 17.56 -10.28
N TYR A 210 13.89 17.35 -10.24
CA TYR A 210 12.94 17.95 -9.32
C TYR A 210 12.05 16.86 -8.75
N VAL A 211 11.61 17.05 -7.51
CA VAL A 211 10.59 16.24 -6.85
C VAL A 211 9.26 16.97 -6.92
N GLU A 212 8.25 16.33 -7.50
CA GLU A 212 6.85 16.70 -7.36
C GLU A 212 6.26 15.90 -6.20
N MET A 213 5.79 16.59 -5.17
CA MET A 213 5.07 16.00 -4.04
C MET A 213 3.56 16.17 -4.27
N ALA A 214 2.86 15.10 -4.60
CA ALA A 214 1.41 15.08 -4.60
C ALA A 214 0.89 14.50 -3.28
N SER A 215 0.42 15.39 -2.41
CA SER A 215 -0.18 15.02 -1.13
C SER A 215 -1.67 14.77 -1.32
N PHE A 216 -2.11 13.54 -1.01
CA PHE A 216 -3.52 13.16 -1.02
C PHE A 216 -3.93 12.89 0.42
N TYR A 217 -4.80 13.73 0.98
CA TYR A 217 -5.26 13.64 2.36
C TYR A 217 -6.68 14.21 2.51
N LYS A 218 -7.47 13.58 3.39
CA LYS A 218 -8.77 14.12 3.85
C LYS A 218 -8.59 15.38 4.71
N GLU A 219 -7.53 15.44 5.52
CA GLU A 219 -7.22 16.57 6.39
C GLU A 219 -6.05 17.43 5.86
N PRO A 220 -6.30 18.68 5.43
CA PRO A 220 -5.26 19.58 4.92
C PRO A 220 -4.12 19.82 5.92
N ALA A 221 -4.42 19.86 7.22
CA ALA A 221 -3.42 20.10 8.26
C ALA A 221 -2.37 18.98 8.33
N ILE A 222 -2.80 17.71 8.20
CA ILE A 222 -1.91 16.55 8.19
C ILE A 222 -1.02 16.58 6.95
N ALA A 223 -1.62 16.87 5.80
CA ALA A 223 -0.89 17.00 4.54
C ALA A 223 0.21 18.06 4.62
N ILE A 224 -0.08 19.23 5.19
CA ILE A 224 0.89 20.31 5.38
C ILE A 224 2.06 19.82 6.26
N LYS A 225 1.78 19.23 7.42
CA LYS A 225 2.82 18.70 8.32
C LYS A 225 3.72 17.67 7.64
N ARG A 226 3.13 16.76 6.86
CA ARG A 226 3.84 15.69 6.15
C ARG A 226 4.71 16.22 5.02
N THR A 227 4.18 17.17 4.26
CA THR A 227 4.94 17.88 3.24
C THR A 227 6.10 18.67 3.86
N ASP A 228 5.89 19.34 4.98
CA ASP A 228 6.94 20.06 5.70
C ASP A 228 8.02 19.11 6.23
N PHE A 229 7.62 17.94 6.71
CA PHE A 229 8.56 16.88 7.11
C PHE A 229 9.44 16.42 5.94
N ILE A 230 8.85 16.10 4.77
CA ILE A 230 9.63 15.68 3.59
C ILE A 230 10.57 16.79 3.14
N LYS A 231 10.10 18.06 3.09
CA LYS A 231 10.95 19.20 2.72
C LYS A 231 12.15 19.32 3.65
N LYS A 232 11.90 19.28 4.97
CA LYS A 232 12.96 19.33 5.97
C LYS A 232 13.95 18.17 5.83
N PHE A 233 13.45 16.96 5.58
CA PHE A 233 14.31 15.79 5.31
C PHE A 233 15.22 16.01 4.11
N LEU A 234 14.68 16.50 2.98
CA LEU A 234 15.46 16.78 1.78
C LEU A 234 16.48 17.90 2.00
N GLU A 235 16.12 18.95 2.76
CA GLU A 235 17.04 20.02 3.16
C GLU A 235 18.21 19.51 4.02
N GLU A 236 17.94 18.61 4.97
CA GLU A 236 18.97 17.98 5.80
C GLU A 236 19.94 17.12 4.97
N LYS A 237 19.50 16.63 3.80
CA LYS A 237 20.34 15.94 2.79
C LYS A 237 21.06 16.90 1.83
N GLY A 238 20.93 18.22 2.03
CA GLY A 238 21.57 19.23 1.20
C GLY A 238 20.84 19.55 -0.11
N ILE A 239 19.60 19.10 -0.27
CA ILE A 239 18.78 19.42 -1.45
C ILE A 239 18.15 20.81 -1.26
N ASP A 240 18.40 21.71 -2.20
CA ASP A 240 17.82 23.05 -2.20
C ASP A 240 16.30 22.98 -2.42
N LYS A 241 15.55 23.77 -1.63
CA LYS A 241 14.08 23.91 -1.67
C LYS A 241 13.53 24.10 -3.08
N LYS A 242 14.29 24.73 -3.99
CA LYS A 242 13.85 24.95 -5.37
C LYS A 242 13.65 23.66 -6.17
N HIS A 243 14.27 22.54 -5.75
CA HIS A 243 14.11 21.24 -6.41
C HIS A 243 12.94 20.42 -5.84
N ALA A 244 12.14 20.98 -4.92
CA ALA A 244 11.05 20.29 -4.24
C ALA A 244 9.76 21.12 -4.35
N ASP A 245 8.91 20.76 -5.31
CA ASP A 245 7.61 21.40 -5.51
C ASP A 245 6.48 20.56 -4.91
N VAL A 246 5.43 21.24 -4.44
CA VAL A 246 4.26 20.60 -3.82
C VAL A 246 3.05 20.86 -4.69
N VAL A 247 2.55 19.79 -5.28
CA VAL A 247 1.30 19.82 -6.02
C VAL A 247 0.20 19.31 -5.11
N TRP A 248 -0.67 20.23 -4.70
CA TRP A 248 -1.84 19.88 -3.91
C TRP A 248 -2.87 19.19 -4.79
N ASN A 249 -3.22 17.96 -4.45
CA ASN A 249 -4.29 17.24 -5.11
C ASN A 249 -5.36 16.86 -4.07
N ASP A 250 -6.50 17.53 -4.18
CA ASP A 250 -7.64 17.28 -3.31
C ASP A 250 -8.29 15.94 -3.72
N SER A 251 -7.94 14.88 -3.00
CA SER A 251 -8.52 13.56 -3.19
C SER A 251 -9.04 13.06 -1.84
N PRO A 252 -10.36 13.08 -1.62
CA PRO A 252 -10.95 12.82 -0.31
C PRO A 252 -10.70 11.40 0.23
N ASN A 253 -10.34 10.45 -0.65
CA ASN A 253 -10.30 9.01 -0.32
C ASN A 253 -8.88 8.42 -0.26
N LYS A 254 -7.84 9.25 -0.18
CA LYS A 254 -6.44 8.81 -0.23
C LYS A 254 -5.65 9.50 0.88
N ASN A 255 -4.76 8.76 1.54
CA ASN A 255 -3.90 9.23 2.64
C ASN A 255 -2.43 8.85 2.39
N PHE A 256 -1.86 9.38 1.31
CA PHE A 256 -0.46 9.14 0.96
C PHE A 256 0.18 10.36 0.29
N VAL A 257 1.51 10.39 0.28
CA VAL A 257 2.26 11.34 -0.56
C VAL A 257 2.86 10.57 -1.72
N LYS A 258 2.52 10.96 -2.95
CA LYS A 258 3.20 10.48 -4.15
C LYS A 258 4.37 11.40 -4.45
N LEU A 259 5.54 10.82 -4.63
CA LEU A 259 6.73 11.52 -5.06
C LEU A 259 7.02 11.12 -6.51
N ARG A 260 7.18 12.12 -7.37
CA ARG A 260 7.62 11.91 -8.76
C ARG A 260 8.92 12.68 -8.97
N LEU A 261 9.93 12.00 -9.51
CA LEU A 261 11.12 12.68 -10.00
C LEU A 261 10.90 13.06 -11.47
N PHE A 262 11.21 14.29 -11.81
CA PHE A 262 11.12 14.74 -13.20
C PHE A 262 12.24 15.73 -13.52
N HIS A 263 12.61 15.81 -14.80
CA HIS A 263 13.55 16.81 -15.28
C HIS A 263 12.81 18.13 -15.49
N SER A 264 13.39 19.26 -15.07
CA SER A 264 12.82 20.56 -15.39
C SER A 264 12.76 20.77 -16.90
N LYS A 265 11.57 21.14 -17.39
CA LYS A 265 11.40 21.63 -18.75
C LYS A 265 11.88 23.08 -18.78
N ASN A 266 13.12 23.28 -19.24
CA ASN A 266 13.63 24.61 -19.59
C ASN A 266 12.72 25.32 -20.61
#